data_AF-A0A392R8D9-F1
#
_entry.id   AF-A0A392R8D9-F1
#
_cell.length_a   1.000
_cell.length_b   1.000
_cell.length_c   1.000
_cell.angle_alpha   90.00
_cell.angle_beta   90.00
_cell.angle_gamma   90.00
#
_symmetry.space_group_name_H-M   'P 1'
#
loop_
_entity.id
_entity.type
_entity.pdbx_description
1 polymer ?
#
loop_
_entity_poly.entity_id
_entity_poly.type
_entity_poly.pdbx_seq_one_letter_code
_entity_poly.pdbx_strand_id
1 'polypeptide(L)'
;MICVCRWHSAGTFDSATKTGGPFGTIKHQSELAHGANAGLDIAVRLLEPLKEQFPILSYADFYQLGGVVAVEITGGPEVPFHPGRE
;
A
#
# COMPACT_ATOMS: atom_id res chain seq x y z
N MET A 1 4.65 5.93 8.14
CA MET A 1 5.25 5.34 6.92
C MET A 1 4.24 4.47 6.16
N ILE A 2 3.70 3.39 6.72
CA ILE A 2 2.85 2.42 5.98
C ILE A 2 1.48 2.98 5.58
N CYS A 3 0.92 3.88 6.39
CA CYS A 3 -0.32 4.59 6.07
C CYS A 3 -0.20 5.45 4.79
N VAL A 4 1.01 5.92 4.46
CA VAL A 4 1.28 6.71 3.26
C VAL A 4 1.26 5.80 2.03
N CYS A 5 1.83 4.58 2.10
CA CYS A 5 1.75 3.61 1.00
C CYS A 5 0.30 3.28 0.64
N ARG A 6 -0.54 3.03 1.66
CA ARG A 6 -1.98 2.80 1.48
C ARG A 6 -2.69 3.99 0.83
N TRP A 7 -2.43 5.20 1.31
CA TRP A 7 -3.05 6.41 0.76
C TRP A 7 -2.64 6.66 -0.69
N HIS A 8 -1.34 6.62 -0.98
CA HIS A 8 -0.82 6.88 -2.32
C HIS A 8 -1.25 5.81 -3.32
N SER A 9 -1.29 4.54 -2.92
CA SER A 9 -1.78 3.47 -3.78
C SER A 9 -3.28 3.56 -4.05
N ALA A 10 -4.10 3.94 -3.07
CA ALA A 10 -5.54 4.17 -3.30
C ALA A 10 -5.81 5.46 -4.12
N GLY A 11 -4.96 6.48 -3.97
CA GLY A 11 -5.09 7.78 -4.60
C GLY A 11 -4.82 7.79 -6.11
N THR A 12 -4.32 6.70 -6.70
CA THR A 12 -4.14 6.58 -8.16
C THR A 12 -5.41 6.19 -8.90
N PHE A 13 -6.51 5.91 -8.19
CA PHE A 13 -7.77 5.51 -8.83
C PHE A 13 -8.42 6.66 -9.59
N ASP A 14 -8.70 6.42 -10.87
CA ASP A 14 -9.50 7.31 -11.72
C ASP A 14 -10.92 6.74 -11.93
N SER A 15 -11.92 7.52 -11.52
CA SER A 15 -13.34 7.16 -11.65
C SER A 15 -13.84 7.06 -13.10
N ALA A 16 -13.24 7.80 -14.03
CA ALA A 16 -13.70 7.86 -15.41
C ALA A 16 -13.23 6.62 -16.20
N THR A 17 -11.96 6.26 -16.05
CA THR A 17 -11.38 5.09 -16.72
C THR A 17 -11.48 3.81 -15.91
N LYS A 18 -11.81 3.89 -14.61
CA LYS A 18 -11.78 2.78 -13.64
C LYS A 18 -10.41 2.10 -13.55
N THR A 19 -9.34 2.86 -13.77
CA THR A 19 -7.95 2.37 -13.72
C THR A 19 -7.22 2.94 -12.50
N GLY A 20 -6.09 2.34 -12.13
CA GLY A 20 -5.36 2.66 -10.90
C GLY A 20 -6.03 2.12 -9.63
N GLY A 21 -5.57 2.54 -8.47
CA GLY A 21 -6.07 2.09 -7.17
C GLY A 21 -5.17 1.04 -6.48
N PRO A 22 -5.64 0.48 -5.36
CA PRO A 22 -4.80 -0.24 -4.40
C PRO A 22 -4.49 -1.69 -4.81
N PHE A 23 -3.88 -1.88 -5.98
CA PHE A 23 -3.54 -3.18 -6.59
C PHE A 23 -2.03 -3.49 -6.52
N GLY A 24 -1.34 -2.96 -5.50
CA GLY A 24 0.07 -3.31 -5.24
C GLY A 24 1.09 -2.76 -6.26
N THR A 25 0.67 -1.88 -7.17
CA THR A 25 1.51 -1.34 -8.25
C THR A 25 2.55 -0.34 -7.76
N ILE A 26 2.41 0.16 -6.53
CA ILE A 26 3.32 1.13 -5.91
C ILE A 26 4.78 0.65 -5.79
N LYS A 27 5.05 -0.65 -5.96
CA LYS A 27 6.42 -1.20 -6.03
C LYS A 27 7.11 -0.97 -7.37
N HIS A 28 6.35 -0.67 -8.43
CA HIS A 28 6.90 -0.49 -9.76
C HIS A 28 7.66 0.83 -9.83
N GLN A 29 8.87 0.77 -10.40
CA GLN A 29 9.77 1.93 -10.54
C GLN A 29 9.08 3.13 -11.20
N SER A 30 8.19 2.87 -12.16
CA SER A 30 7.42 3.91 -12.86
C SER A 30 6.49 4.70 -11.93
N GLU A 31 5.87 4.03 -10.96
CA GLU A 31 4.95 4.67 -10.01
C GLU A 31 5.71 5.29 -8.83
N LEU A 32 6.81 4.68 -8.38
CA LEU A 32 7.71 5.28 -7.38
C LEU A 32 8.40 6.56 -7.89
N ALA A 33 8.62 6.66 -9.21
CA ALA A 33 9.23 7.83 -9.83
C ALA A 33 8.29 9.05 -9.92
N HIS A 34 7.00 8.90 -9.59
CA HIS A 34 6.09 10.04 -9.49
C HIS A 34 6.55 10.97 -8.37
N GLY A 35 6.63 12.28 -8.64
CA GLY A 35 7.09 13.26 -7.65
C GLY A 35 6.26 13.28 -6.36
N ALA A 36 4.96 12.93 -6.44
CA ALA A 36 4.09 12.76 -5.28
C ALA A 36 4.48 11.56 -4.40
N ASN A 37 5.25 10.60 -4.93
CA ASN A 37 5.64 9.37 -4.26
C ASN A 37 7.10 9.41 -3.74
N ALA A 38 7.74 10.58 -3.72
CA ALA A 38 9.11 10.73 -3.24
C ALA A 38 9.28 10.18 -1.80
N GLY A 39 10.23 9.28 -1.60
CA GLY A 39 10.54 8.64 -0.31
C GLY A 39 9.78 7.34 -0.01
N LEU A 40 8.84 6.93 -0.88
CA LEU A 40 8.18 5.61 -0.76
C LEU A 40 9.10 4.44 -1.11
N ASP A 41 10.16 4.67 -1.88
CA ASP A 41 11.20 3.69 -2.19
C ASP A 41 11.87 3.13 -0.92
N ILE A 42 12.14 4.01 0.06
CA ILE A 42 12.69 3.62 1.37
C ILE A 42 11.66 2.76 2.12
N ALA A 43 10.39 3.14 2.10
CA ALA A 43 9.33 2.41 2.76
C ALA A 43 9.12 1.01 2.14
N VAL A 44 9.10 0.90 0.81
CA VAL A 44 9.02 -0.38 0.09
C VAL A 44 10.20 -1.28 0.45
N ARG A 45 11.42 -0.74 0.42
CA ARG A 45 12.63 -1.51 0.76
C ARG A 45 12.65 -2.03 2.20
N LEU A 46 12.11 -1.27 3.15
CA LEU A 46 11.98 -1.71 4.55
C LEU A 46 10.90 -2.77 4.73
N LEU A 47 9.89 -2.77 3.87
CA LEU A 47 8.75 -3.68 3.90
C LEU A 47 9.02 -4.99 3.15
N GLU A 48 9.95 -5.02 2.19
CA GLU A 48 10.30 -6.20 1.40
C GLU A 48 10.66 -7.43 2.27
N PRO A 49 11.56 -7.35 3.27
CA PRO A 49 11.93 -8.51 4.09
C PRO A 49 10.80 -9.00 5.01
N LEU A 50 9.85 -8.12 5.34
CA LEU A 50 8.64 -8.50 6.07
C LEU A 50 7.67 -9.20 5.14
N LYS A 51 7.52 -8.72 3.90
CA LYS A 51 6.65 -9.34 2.90
C LYS A 51 7.13 -10.75 2.52
N GLU A 52 8.45 -10.98 2.48
CA GLU A 52 9.04 -12.29 2.23
C GLU A 52 8.67 -13.34 3.30
N GLN A 53 8.45 -12.91 4.55
CA GLN A 53 8.00 -13.80 5.63
C GLN A 53 6.53 -14.20 5.48
N PHE A 54 5.74 -13.46 4.70
CA PHE A 54 4.32 -13.71 4.46
C PHE A 54 4.04 -13.94 2.96
N PRO A 55 4.49 -15.07 2.38
CA PRO A 55 4.30 -15.37 0.96
C PRO A 55 2.82 -15.58 0.59
N ILE A 56 1.96 -15.91 1.57
CA ILE A 56 0.52 -16.13 1.39
C ILE A 56 -0.26 -14.85 1.07
N LEU A 57 0.29 -13.67 1.38
CA LEU A 57 -0.35 -12.39 1.12
C LEU A 57 0.09 -11.86 -0.25
N SER A 58 -0.82 -11.25 -0.99
CA SER A 58 -0.45 -10.43 -2.14
C SER A 58 0.28 -9.15 -1.67
N TYR A 59 0.99 -8.50 -2.59
CA TYR A 59 1.59 -7.19 -2.28
C TYR A 59 0.50 -6.13 -2.02
N ALA A 60 -0.60 -6.19 -2.77
CA ALA A 60 -1.73 -5.28 -2.63
C ALA A 60 -2.34 -5.35 -1.22
N ASP A 61 -2.65 -6.56 -0.74
CA ASP A 61 -3.24 -6.73 0.59
C ASP A 61 -2.23 -6.46 1.70
N PHE A 62 -0.94 -6.79 1.51
CA PHE A 62 0.09 -6.50 2.51
C PHE A 62 0.22 -4.99 2.80
N TYR A 63 0.31 -4.16 1.76
CA TYR A 63 0.39 -2.70 1.94
C TYR A 63 -0.89 -2.13 2.56
N GLN A 64 -2.05 -2.68 2.17
CA GLN A 64 -3.33 -2.20 2.65
C GLN A 64 -3.58 -2.58 4.12
N LEU A 65 -3.24 -3.81 4.49
CA LEU A 65 -3.29 -4.30 5.87
C LEU A 65 -2.32 -3.53 6.77
N GLY A 66 -1.09 -3.30 6.30
CA GLY A 66 -0.13 -2.51 7.05
C GLY A 66 -0.59 -1.07 7.29
N GLY A 67 -1.39 -0.50 6.37
CA GLY A 67 -2.03 0.80 6.57
C GLY A 67 -3.16 0.77 7.60
N VAL A 68 -3.95 -0.30 7.66
CA VAL A 68 -4.99 -0.52 8.69
C VAL A 68 -4.36 -0.60 10.08
N VAL A 69 -3.37 -1.48 10.23
CA VAL A 69 -2.66 -1.69 11.50
C VAL A 69 -1.98 -0.41 11.97
N ALA A 70 -1.41 0.39 11.05
CA ALA A 70 -0.81 1.67 11.40
C ALA A 70 -1.82 2.66 12.01
N VAL A 71 -3.05 2.71 11.49
CA VAL A 71 -4.12 3.58 12.04
C VAL A 71 -4.52 3.11 13.43
N GLU A 72 -4.73 1.81 13.62
CA GLU A 72 -5.13 1.22 14.90
C GLU A 72 -4.06 1.44 15.98
N ILE A 73 -2.78 1.23 15.67
CA ILE A 73 -1.68 1.44 16.61
C ILE A 73 -1.54 2.91 17.02
N THR A 74 -1.88 3.85 16.13
CA THR A 74 -1.86 5.29 16.46
C THR A 74 -3.06 5.78 17.27
N GLY A 75 -3.92 4.86 17.73
CA GLY A 75 -5.14 5.18 18.49
C GLY A 75 -6.35 5.53 17.61
N GLY A 76 -6.29 5.19 16.32
CA GLY A 76 -7.43 5.30 15.42
C GLY A 76 -8.49 4.22 15.67
N PRO A 77 -9.67 4.34 15.04
CA PRO A 77 -10.74 3.35 15.16
C PRO A 77 -10.35 2.03 14.50
N GLU A 78 -11.00 0.94 14.89
CA GLU A 78 -10.90 -0.36 14.21
C GLU A 78 -11.34 -0.20 12.74
N VAL A 79 -10.49 -0.62 11.80
CA VAL A 79 -10.75 -0.43 10.37
C VAL A 79 -11.09 -1.78 9.73
N PRO A 80 -12.31 -1.96 9.19
CA PRO A 80 -12.67 -3.23 8.55
C PRO A 80 -11.82 -3.48 7.30
N PHE A 81 -11.10 -4.60 7.30
CA PHE A 81 -10.23 -5.02 6.22
C PHE A 81 -10.85 -6.18 5.43
N HIS A 82 -10.90 -6.05 4.10
CA HIS A 82 -11.39 -7.08 3.20
C HIS A 82 -10.23 -7.57 2.33
N PRO A 83 -9.70 -8.79 2.54
CA PRO A 83 -8.63 -9.35 1.71
C PRO A 83 -9.15 -9.79 0.33
N GLY A 84 -8.22 -10.07 -0.60
CA GLY A 84 -8.51 -10.59 -1.94
C GLY A 84 -8.03 -9.70 -3.09
N ARG A 85 -7.14 -8.74 -2.85
CA ARG A 85 -6.56 -7.91 -3.92
C ARG A 85 -5.32 -8.62 -4.46
N GLU A 86 -5.12 -8.58 -5.78
CA GLU A 86 -3.87 -9.02 -6.43
C GLU A 86 -3.09 -7.82 -6.97
#